data_AF-A0AAJ0FHF6-F1
#
_entry.id   AF-A0AAJ0FHF6-F1
#
_cell.length_a   1.000
_cell.length_b   1.000
_cell.length_c   1.000
_cell.angle_alpha   90.00
_cell.angle_beta   90.00
_cell.angle_gamma   90.00
#
_symmetry.space_group_name_H-M   'P 1'
#
loop_
_entity.id
_entity.type
_entity.pdbx_description
1 polymer ?
#
loop_
_entity_poly.entity_id
_entity_poly.type
_entity_poly.pdbx_seq_one_letter_code
_entity_poly.pdbx_strand_id
1 'polypeptide(L)'
;MSKAIILSALLAFAEARFGQEGLIQNAISSLGNFGNPGEAATLAGGSPGVLLGGANACAKLELADKIVATLGNDPAVIAAAAQLVAAEKNFNPFAAATPVICSDASLPVTVELRGIVPLVDPDVLGSDIENANSATSLKTPFNAAGLSVADVMAANGFSNFTTQGSDGAAGAAPAAAAGGAAAAAPAAAAPAAVVDCGAGAAAAAPAAAAPAAAAPAAAAGAAGAVVNGVQQSTIAGLDFGLCVPTVKFEPGLNGRKDTEFTFQAIDPIVNKGQQEALNPAIIFNRICDQLGNVCEASDAAKAACEQAKADLSGGDRNAALADAWNTQLGFAGTDINPDNAPQAGLIGHS
;
A
#
# COMPACT_ATOMS: atom_id res chain seq x y z
N MET A 1 -25.91 7.82 33.97
CA MET A 1 -26.63 8.55 32.90
C MET A 1 -25.80 9.76 32.54
N SER A 2 -25.39 10.09 31.31
CA SER A 2 -25.27 9.46 29.99
C SER A 2 -24.55 10.52 29.15
N LYS A 3 -23.64 10.09 28.25
CA LYS A 3 -23.12 10.77 27.04
C LYS A 3 -21.82 10.05 26.63
N ALA A 4 -21.90 8.84 26.08
CA ALA A 4 -21.94 8.57 24.63
C ALA A 4 -20.76 9.25 23.92
N ILE A 5 -19.62 8.57 23.81
CA ILE A 5 -19.17 7.84 22.60
C ILE A 5 -19.30 8.72 21.35
N ILE A 6 -18.18 9.33 20.94
CA ILE A 6 -17.98 9.82 19.59
C ILE A 6 -16.73 9.10 19.08
N LEU A 7 -16.94 7.93 18.50
CA LEU A 7 -16.02 7.29 17.57
C LEU A 7 -16.55 7.61 16.18
N SER A 8 -15.94 8.56 15.50
CA SER A 8 -16.30 8.96 14.14
C SER A 8 -15.06 9.45 13.40
N ALA A 9 -14.45 8.54 12.64
CA ALA A 9 -13.66 8.85 11.46
C ALA A 9 -13.53 7.57 10.61
N LEU A 10 -14.61 7.24 9.90
CA LEU A 10 -14.60 6.34 8.75
C LEU A 10 -14.68 7.25 7.52
N LEU A 11 -13.55 7.45 6.86
CA LEU A 11 -13.46 7.99 5.51
C LEU A 11 -12.67 6.97 4.69
N ALA A 12 -13.38 6.36 3.75
CA ALA A 12 -12.83 5.43 2.77
C ALA A 12 -11.91 6.20 1.83
N PHE A 13 -10.61 5.92 1.95
CA PHE A 13 -9.65 6.17 0.89
C PHE A 13 -9.42 4.84 0.18
N ALA A 14 -9.76 4.83 -1.10
CA ALA A 14 -9.45 3.79 -2.06
C ALA A 14 -8.13 4.17 -2.74
N GLU A 15 -7.05 4.18 -1.96
CA GLU A 15 -5.68 4.04 -2.46
C GLU A 15 -5.14 2.73 -1.85
N ALA A 16 -4.27 2.02 -2.57
CA ALA A 16 -3.74 0.71 -2.19
C ALA A 16 -3.41 0.64 -0.68
N ARG A 17 -4.06 -0.28 0.05
CA ARG A 17 -4.10 -0.27 1.53
C ARG A 17 -2.84 -0.79 2.23
N PHE A 18 -1.68 -0.60 1.61
CA PHE A 18 -0.39 -0.78 2.26
C PHE A 18 -0.23 0.25 3.39
N GLY A 19 -0.14 -0.22 4.63
CA GLY A 19 -0.14 0.61 5.84
C GLY A 19 -1.20 0.23 6.87
N GLN A 20 -2.20 -0.60 6.50
CA GLN A 20 -3.10 -1.25 7.46
C GLN A 20 -2.29 -2.02 8.51
N GLU A 21 -1.25 -2.76 8.12
CA GLU A 21 -0.43 -3.54 9.05
C GLU A 21 0.14 -2.70 10.20
N GLY A 22 0.60 -1.47 9.92
CA GLY A 22 1.10 -0.54 10.94
C GLY A 22 -0.01 0.02 11.83
N LEU A 23 -1.19 0.32 11.27
CA LEU A 23 -2.35 0.77 12.04
C LEU A 23 -2.87 -0.33 12.97
N ILE A 24 -2.97 -1.56 12.47
CA ILE A 24 -3.38 -2.74 13.25
C ILE A 24 -2.35 -3.06 14.33
N GLN A 25 -1.06 -3.05 13.98
CA GLN A 25 0.02 -3.22 14.95
C GLN A 25 -0.04 -2.17 16.05
N ASN A 26 -0.28 -0.90 15.71
CA ASN A 26 -0.42 0.18 16.70
C ASN A 26 -1.67 -0.01 17.57
N ALA A 27 -2.80 -0.38 16.98
CA ALA A 27 -4.04 -0.64 17.70
C ALA A 27 -3.86 -1.76 18.74
N ILE A 28 -3.25 -2.88 18.35
CA ILE A 28 -2.97 -4.00 19.27
C ILE A 28 -1.91 -3.60 20.31
N SER A 29 -0.85 -2.88 19.91
CA SER A 29 0.19 -2.42 20.84
C SER A 29 -0.35 -1.48 21.93
N SER A 30 -1.37 -0.68 21.59
CA SER A 30 -2.03 0.22 22.54
C SER A 30 -2.80 -0.50 23.66
N LEU A 31 -3.03 -1.81 23.51
CA LEU A 31 -3.67 -2.66 24.52
C LEU A 31 -2.72 -3.10 25.64
N GLY A 32 -1.58 -2.43 25.83
CA GLY A 32 -0.56 -2.80 26.83
C GLY A 32 -1.05 -2.84 28.29
N ASN A 33 -2.25 -2.35 28.58
CA ASN A 33 -2.90 -2.44 29.89
C ASN A 33 -3.71 -3.73 30.08
N PHE A 34 -3.86 -4.54 29.03
CA PHE A 34 -4.56 -5.83 29.03
C PHE A 34 -3.57 -6.99 29.01
N GLY A 35 -3.95 -8.12 29.61
CA GLY A 35 -3.06 -9.28 29.77
C GLY A 35 -1.84 -9.00 30.66
N ASN A 36 -0.81 -9.82 30.51
CA ASN A 36 0.49 -9.64 31.17
C ASN A 36 1.36 -8.62 30.41
N PRO A 37 2.31 -7.95 31.10
CA PRO A 37 3.25 -7.03 30.46
C PRO A 37 3.98 -7.66 29.26
N GLY A 38 3.88 -7.01 28.09
CA GLY A 38 4.54 -7.43 26.86
C GLY A 38 3.73 -8.36 25.95
N GLU A 39 2.59 -8.90 26.40
CA GLU A 39 1.75 -9.77 25.56
C GLU A 39 1.13 -9.01 24.39
N ALA A 40 0.55 -7.83 24.64
CA ALA A 40 -0.02 -6.98 23.60
C ALA A 40 1.01 -6.59 22.52
N ALA A 41 2.22 -6.20 22.93
CA ALA A 41 3.31 -5.88 22.01
C ALA A 41 3.77 -7.11 21.19
N THR A 42 3.81 -8.29 21.82
CA THR A 42 4.17 -9.55 21.13
C THR A 42 3.13 -9.92 20.08
N LEU A 43 1.85 -9.82 20.42
CA LEU A 43 0.73 -10.07 19.50
C LEU A 43 0.72 -9.06 18.35
N ALA A 44 0.95 -7.78 18.65
CA ALA A 44 1.07 -6.72 17.66
C ALA A 44 2.21 -6.97 16.67
N GLY A 45 3.37 -7.44 17.17
CA GLY A 45 4.52 -7.83 16.34
C GLY A 45 4.21 -8.96 15.35
N GLY A 46 3.25 -9.84 15.67
CA GLY A 46 2.81 -10.92 14.79
C GLY A 46 1.81 -10.50 13.71
N SER A 47 1.17 -9.34 13.84
CA SER A 47 0.09 -8.91 12.94
C SER A 47 0.51 -8.65 11.48
N PRO A 48 1.70 -8.10 11.17
CA PRO A 48 2.13 -7.98 9.77
C PRO A 48 2.28 -9.35 9.11
N GLY A 49 2.85 -10.33 9.83
CA GLY A 49 3.14 -11.66 9.29
C GLY A 49 1.92 -12.43 8.77
N VAL A 50 0.73 -12.17 9.33
CA VAL A 50 -0.53 -12.83 8.89
C VAL A 50 -1.27 -12.06 7.79
N LEU A 51 -0.84 -10.83 7.49
CA LEU A 51 -1.40 -9.99 6.43
C LEU A 51 -0.58 -10.04 5.12
N LEU A 52 0.62 -10.65 5.16
CA LEU A 52 1.44 -10.88 3.98
C LEU A 52 0.77 -11.81 2.95
N GLY A 53 1.11 -11.63 1.68
CA GLY A 53 0.55 -12.44 0.59
C GLY A 53 0.86 -13.93 0.68
N GLY A 54 2.02 -14.31 1.21
CA GLY A 54 2.39 -15.70 1.43
C GLY A 54 1.78 -16.35 2.68
N ALA A 55 1.11 -15.59 3.54
CA ALA A 55 0.49 -16.13 4.75
C ALA A 55 -0.75 -16.97 4.41
N ASN A 56 -0.99 -18.02 5.21
CA ASN A 56 -2.24 -18.77 5.14
C ASN A 56 -3.42 -17.83 5.43
N ALA A 57 -4.49 -17.89 4.62
CA ALA A 57 -5.63 -16.98 4.73
C ALA A 57 -6.38 -17.06 6.08
N CYS A 58 -6.32 -18.20 6.78
CA CYS A 58 -6.92 -18.39 8.09
C CYS A 58 -6.08 -17.85 9.24
N ALA A 59 -4.77 -17.68 9.06
CA ALA A 59 -3.84 -17.31 10.13
C ALA A 59 -4.17 -15.96 10.80
N LYS A 60 -4.76 -15.02 10.06
CA LYS A 60 -5.19 -13.74 10.65
C LYS A 60 -6.39 -13.88 11.59
N LEU A 61 -7.29 -14.83 11.32
CA LEU A 61 -8.45 -15.12 12.16
C LEU A 61 -7.98 -15.80 13.45
N GLU A 62 -7.04 -16.75 13.32
CA GLU A 62 -6.39 -17.40 14.46
C GLU A 62 -5.64 -16.40 15.34
N LEU A 63 -4.93 -15.42 14.74
CA LEU A 63 -4.27 -14.36 15.50
C LEU A 63 -5.29 -13.45 16.19
N ALA A 64 -6.40 -13.11 15.54
CA ALA A 64 -7.47 -12.33 16.16
C ALA A 64 -8.08 -13.07 17.37
N ASP A 65 -8.33 -14.37 17.24
CA ASP A 65 -8.76 -15.20 18.37
C ASP A 65 -7.72 -15.24 19.49
N LYS A 66 -6.43 -15.38 19.13
CA LYS A 66 -5.33 -15.37 20.09
C LYS A 66 -5.24 -14.06 20.85
N ILE A 67 -5.51 -12.92 20.20
CA ILE A 67 -5.56 -11.60 20.85
C ILE A 67 -6.63 -11.59 21.94
N VAL A 68 -7.84 -12.02 21.63
CA VAL A 68 -8.95 -12.06 22.59
C VAL A 68 -8.70 -13.08 23.69
N ALA A 69 -8.18 -14.26 23.36
CA ALA A 69 -7.86 -15.30 24.34
C ALA A 69 -6.75 -14.88 25.32
N THR A 70 -5.78 -14.07 24.87
CA THR A 70 -4.64 -13.64 25.70
C THR A 70 -4.95 -12.38 26.51
N LEU A 71 -5.54 -11.37 25.86
CA LEU A 71 -5.75 -10.05 26.46
C LEU A 71 -7.12 -9.89 27.13
N GLY A 72 -8.04 -10.83 26.89
CA GLY A 72 -9.40 -10.82 27.41
C GLY A 72 -10.43 -10.28 26.41
N ASN A 73 -11.69 -10.25 26.83
CA ASN A 73 -12.85 -9.88 26.00
C ASN A 73 -13.34 -8.44 26.23
N ASP A 74 -12.46 -7.56 26.71
CA ASP A 74 -12.81 -6.14 26.84
C ASP A 74 -13.17 -5.55 25.47
N PRO A 75 -14.17 -4.63 25.38
CA PRO A 75 -14.55 -4.03 24.12
C PRO A 75 -13.39 -3.41 23.32
N ALA A 76 -12.35 -2.89 23.97
CA ALA A 76 -11.16 -2.38 23.28
C ALA A 76 -10.34 -3.50 22.62
N VAL A 77 -10.22 -4.66 23.28
CA VAL A 77 -9.54 -5.84 22.72
C VAL A 77 -10.33 -6.40 21.55
N ILE A 78 -11.65 -6.56 21.71
CA ILE A 78 -12.55 -7.02 20.64
C ILE A 78 -12.47 -6.06 19.44
N ALA A 79 -12.45 -4.74 19.66
CA ALA A 79 -12.35 -3.76 18.59
C ALA A 79 -11.03 -3.88 17.81
N ALA A 80 -9.89 -4.03 18.49
CA ALA A 80 -8.60 -4.22 17.81
C ALA A 80 -8.53 -5.55 17.04
N ALA A 81 -9.05 -6.64 17.63
CA ALA A 81 -9.11 -7.93 16.96
C ALA A 81 -10.05 -7.90 15.74
N ALA A 82 -11.19 -7.20 15.83
CA ALA A 82 -12.11 -6.97 14.72
C ALA A 82 -11.45 -6.20 13.56
N GLN A 83 -10.61 -5.21 13.88
CA GLN A 83 -9.83 -4.50 12.86
C GLN A 83 -8.85 -5.44 12.13
N LEU A 84 -8.19 -6.37 12.83
CA LEU A 84 -7.33 -7.38 12.20
C LEU A 84 -8.14 -8.35 11.31
N VAL A 85 -9.33 -8.77 11.74
CA VAL A 85 -10.22 -9.61 10.91
C VAL A 85 -10.62 -8.89 9.62
N ALA A 86 -11.02 -7.62 9.73
CA ALA A 86 -11.42 -6.78 8.61
C ALA A 86 -10.25 -6.32 7.73
N ALA A 87 -9.01 -6.38 8.22
CA ALA A 87 -7.84 -5.95 7.47
C ALA A 87 -7.67 -6.80 6.20
N GLU A 88 -7.29 -6.13 5.13
CA GLU A 88 -6.98 -6.75 3.85
C GLU A 88 -5.73 -7.62 3.98
N LYS A 89 -5.80 -8.86 3.51
CA LYS A 89 -4.61 -9.69 3.31
C LYS A 89 -4.02 -9.30 1.96
N ASN A 90 -2.78 -8.83 1.97
CA ASN A 90 -2.08 -8.47 0.75
C ASN A 90 -2.00 -9.67 -0.21
N PHE A 91 -1.97 -9.44 -1.51
CA PHE A 91 -1.63 -10.47 -2.50
C PHE A 91 -0.84 -9.83 -3.64
N ASN A 92 -0.06 -10.63 -4.37
CA ASN A 92 0.71 -10.13 -5.49
C ASN A 92 -0.17 -10.10 -6.76
N PRO A 93 -0.56 -8.92 -7.29
CA PRO A 93 -1.43 -8.82 -8.47
C PRO A 93 -0.76 -9.36 -9.75
N PHE A 94 0.57 -9.51 -9.76
CA PHE A 94 1.30 -10.16 -10.85
C PHE A 94 1.22 -11.70 -10.80
N ALA A 95 0.85 -12.28 -9.66
CA ALA A 95 0.78 -13.73 -9.45
C ALA A 95 -0.67 -14.26 -9.31
N ALA A 96 -1.61 -13.41 -8.88
CA ALA A 96 -3.03 -13.73 -8.78
C ALA A 96 -3.86 -12.46 -9.00
N ALA A 97 -5.02 -12.58 -9.61
CA ALA A 97 -5.96 -11.46 -9.83
C ALA A 97 -7.04 -11.36 -8.75
N THR A 98 -7.02 -12.27 -7.76
CA THR A 98 -8.06 -12.39 -6.75
C THR A 98 -7.45 -12.71 -5.38
N PRO A 99 -8.07 -12.27 -4.28
CA PRO A 99 -7.61 -12.57 -2.94
C PRO A 99 -7.85 -14.04 -2.58
N VAL A 100 -7.14 -14.50 -1.54
CA VAL A 100 -7.33 -15.83 -0.93
C VAL A 100 -8.00 -15.64 0.43
N ILE A 101 -9.15 -16.27 0.63
CA ILE A 101 -10.01 -16.11 1.81
C ILE A 101 -10.12 -17.42 2.60
N CYS A 102 -10.13 -17.33 3.93
CA CYS A 102 -10.28 -18.49 4.79
C CYS A 102 -11.64 -19.18 4.60
N SER A 103 -11.63 -20.49 4.34
CA SER A 103 -12.83 -21.34 4.23
C SER A 103 -13.08 -22.25 5.44
N ASP A 104 -12.34 -22.06 6.54
CA ASP A 104 -12.59 -22.81 7.76
C ASP A 104 -13.80 -22.23 8.52
N ALA A 105 -14.89 -22.99 8.57
CA ALA A 105 -16.12 -22.58 9.26
C ALA A 105 -15.97 -22.54 10.80
N SER A 106 -14.92 -23.13 11.37
CA SER A 106 -14.64 -23.03 12.81
C SER A 106 -14.03 -21.69 13.22
N LEU A 107 -13.54 -20.89 12.26
CA LEU A 107 -12.88 -19.60 12.51
C LEU A 107 -13.73 -18.38 12.08
N PRO A 108 -13.63 -17.24 12.78
CA PRO A 108 -13.04 -17.09 14.11
C PRO A 108 -13.81 -17.90 15.18
N VAL A 109 -13.10 -18.34 16.21
CA VAL A 109 -13.66 -19.00 17.40
C VAL A 109 -14.40 -17.99 18.26
N THR A 110 -13.87 -16.77 18.38
CA THR A 110 -14.46 -15.67 19.13
C THR A 110 -15.76 -15.23 18.46
N VAL A 111 -16.86 -15.38 19.17
CA VAL A 111 -18.21 -15.21 18.62
C VAL A 111 -18.46 -13.77 18.17
N GLU A 112 -17.91 -12.81 18.90
CA GLU A 112 -17.98 -11.37 18.63
C GLU A 112 -17.24 -10.96 17.35
N LEU A 113 -16.32 -11.79 16.86
CA LEU A 113 -15.58 -11.54 15.61
C LEU A 113 -16.22 -12.20 14.38
N ARG A 114 -17.21 -13.08 14.59
CA ARG A 114 -17.87 -13.78 13.48
C ARG A 114 -18.75 -12.83 12.68
N GLY A 115 -18.80 -13.05 11.37
CA GLY A 115 -19.59 -12.22 10.44
C GLY A 115 -18.91 -10.93 10.01
N ILE A 116 -17.68 -10.67 10.47
CA ILE A 116 -16.82 -9.61 9.96
C ILE A 116 -16.13 -10.14 8.69
N VAL A 117 -16.18 -9.36 7.61
CA VAL A 117 -15.55 -9.70 6.34
C VAL A 117 -14.41 -8.74 6.03
N PRO A 118 -13.36 -9.21 5.34
CA PRO A 118 -12.18 -8.41 5.10
C PRO A 118 -12.35 -7.44 3.94
N LEU A 119 -11.59 -6.36 4.03
CA LEU A 119 -11.27 -5.53 2.91
C LEU A 119 -10.56 -6.34 1.81
N VAL A 120 -10.74 -5.91 0.57
CA VAL A 120 -10.04 -6.45 -0.61
C VAL A 120 -9.50 -5.31 -1.46
N ASP A 121 -8.45 -5.61 -2.21
CA ASP A 121 -7.78 -4.66 -3.10
C ASP A 121 -8.81 -4.00 -4.05
N PRO A 122 -8.84 -2.66 -4.16
CA PRO A 122 -9.75 -1.94 -5.05
C PRO A 122 -9.72 -2.40 -6.51
N ASP A 123 -8.60 -2.95 -6.99
CA ASP A 123 -8.45 -3.45 -8.37
C ASP A 123 -9.11 -4.83 -8.57
N VAL A 124 -9.54 -5.49 -7.50
CA VAL A 124 -10.32 -6.73 -7.61
C VAL A 124 -11.73 -6.40 -8.10
N LEU A 125 -12.17 -7.02 -9.19
CA LEU A 125 -13.54 -6.85 -9.68
C LEU A 125 -14.56 -7.17 -8.56
N GLY A 126 -15.45 -6.21 -8.26
CA GLY A 126 -16.44 -6.31 -7.17
C GLY A 126 -15.92 -5.86 -5.79
N SER A 127 -14.73 -5.26 -5.73
CA SER A 127 -14.13 -4.72 -4.50
C SER A 127 -14.97 -3.61 -3.86
N ASP A 128 -15.75 -2.87 -4.61
CA ASP A 128 -16.68 -1.84 -4.13
C ASP A 128 -17.76 -2.44 -3.22
N ILE A 129 -18.34 -3.57 -3.64
CA ILE A 129 -19.32 -4.33 -2.86
C ILE A 129 -18.66 -4.86 -1.58
N GLU A 130 -17.50 -5.51 -1.71
CA GLU A 130 -16.87 -6.15 -0.55
C GLU A 130 -16.30 -5.14 0.44
N ASN A 131 -15.71 -4.05 -0.04
CA ASN A 131 -15.21 -2.99 0.84
C ASN A 131 -16.36 -2.27 1.57
N ALA A 132 -17.53 -2.14 0.94
CA ALA A 132 -18.74 -1.67 1.62
C ALA A 132 -19.27 -2.69 2.64
N ASN A 133 -19.23 -3.99 2.31
CA ASN A 133 -19.59 -5.08 3.22
C ASN A 133 -18.66 -5.10 4.44
N SER A 134 -17.34 -4.98 4.26
CA SER A 134 -16.37 -4.94 5.35
C SER A 134 -16.63 -3.78 6.31
N ALA A 135 -16.82 -2.57 5.77
CA ALA A 135 -17.17 -1.38 6.56
C ALA A 135 -18.51 -1.52 7.31
N THR A 136 -19.48 -2.23 6.73
CA THR A 136 -20.75 -2.55 7.37
C THR A 136 -20.56 -3.57 8.48
N SER A 137 -19.83 -4.64 8.21
CA SER A 137 -19.62 -5.76 9.13
C SER A 137 -18.86 -5.37 10.40
N LEU A 138 -17.96 -4.38 10.32
CA LEU A 138 -17.29 -3.80 11.48
C LEU A 138 -18.24 -3.07 12.46
N LYS A 139 -19.40 -2.63 11.97
CA LYS A 139 -20.43 -1.97 12.79
C LYS A 139 -21.54 -2.93 13.18
N THR A 140 -21.90 -3.83 12.26
CA THR A 140 -22.99 -4.78 12.39
C THR A 140 -22.57 -6.06 11.66
N PRO A 141 -21.96 -7.02 12.36
CA PRO A 141 -21.50 -8.25 11.75
C PRO A 141 -22.64 -9.02 11.07
N PHE A 142 -22.34 -9.66 9.94
CA PHE A 142 -23.30 -10.46 9.22
C PHE A 142 -23.63 -11.75 9.98
N ASN A 143 -24.75 -12.39 9.65
CA ASN A 143 -25.04 -13.72 10.17
C ASN A 143 -24.02 -14.73 9.59
N ALA A 144 -23.22 -15.33 10.46
CA ALA A 144 -22.19 -16.30 10.11
C ALA A 144 -22.37 -17.66 10.80
N ALA A 145 -23.61 -18.00 11.19
CA ALA A 145 -23.91 -19.25 11.87
C ALA A 145 -23.56 -20.47 10.99
N GLY A 146 -22.51 -21.20 11.37
CA GLY A 146 -22.00 -22.36 10.62
C GLY A 146 -21.30 -22.00 9.30
N LEU A 147 -21.02 -20.72 9.07
CA LEU A 147 -20.41 -20.21 7.83
C LEU A 147 -18.95 -19.81 8.08
N SER A 148 -18.08 -20.09 7.11
CA SER A 148 -16.73 -19.50 7.06
C SER A 148 -16.78 -18.05 6.60
N VAL A 149 -15.67 -17.30 6.74
CA VAL A 149 -15.58 -15.93 6.21
C VAL A 149 -15.80 -15.92 4.69
N ALA A 150 -15.28 -16.91 3.95
CA ALA A 150 -15.55 -17.10 2.53
C ALA A 150 -17.05 -17.25 2.23
N ASP A 151 -17.77 -18.06 3.00
CA ASP A 151 -19.21 -18.25 2.82
C ASP A 151 -20.01 -16.97 3.10
N VAL A 152 -19.59 -16.20 4.12
CA VAL A 152 -20.22 -14.91 4.44
C VAL A 152 -20.01 -13.90 3.31
N MET A 153 -18.80 -13.80 2.74
CA MET A 153 -18.53 -12.93 1.59
C MET A 153 -19.39 -13.31 0.38
N ALA A 154 -19.45 -14.60 0.04
CA ALA A 154 -20.27 -15.11 -1.06
C ALA A 154 -21.77 -14.88 -0.84
N ALA A 155 -22.27 -15.07 0.39
CA ALA A 155 -23.66 -14.81 0.73
C ALA A 155 -24.03 -13.31 0.66
N ASN A 156 -23.04 -12.42 0.75
CA ASN A 156 -23.21 -10.97 0.64
C ASN A 156 -22.75 -10.41 -0.71
N GLY A 157 -22.71 -11.27 -1.75
CA GLY A 157 -22.61 -10.83 -3.14
C GLY A 157 -21.20 -10.63 -3.68
N PHE A 158 -20.16 -10.99 -2.92
CA PHE A 158 -18.79 -11.00 -3.41
C PHE A 158 -18.27 -12.43 -3.51
N SER A 159 -17.90 -12.88 -4.71
CA SER A 159 -17.36 -14.23 -4.95
C SER A 159 -16.11 -14.23 -5.82
N ASN A 160 -15.50 -13.06 -6.05
CA ASN A 160 -14.29 -12.93 -6.87
C ASN A 160 -13.02 -13.18 -6.05
N PHE A 161 -12.89 -14.40 -5.52
CA PHE A 161 -11.79 -14.84 -4.67
C PHE A 161 -11.51 -16.34 -4.83
N THR A 162 -10.42 -16.80 -4.25
CA THR A 162 -10.15 -18.24 -4.03
C THR A 162 -10.16 -18.54 -2.53
N THR A 163 -10.36 -19.79 -2.15
CA THR A 163 -10.39 -20.17 -0.74
C THR A 163 -9.15 -20.92 -0.31
N GLN A 164 -8.87 -20.87 1.00
CA GLN A 164 -7.86 -21.70 1.64
C GLN A 164 -8.36 -22.16 3.02
N GLY A 165 -8.22 -23.46 3.31
CA GLY A 165 -8.43 -24.03 4.64
C GLY A 165 -7.24 -23.82 5.57
N SER A 166 -7.45 -24.03 6.87
CA SER A 166 -6.40 -23.95 7.89
C SER A 166 -5.26 -24.97 7.66
N ASP A 167 -5.57 -26.08 6.98
CA ASP A 167 -4.60 -27.10 6.52
C ASP A 167 -3.85 -26.71 5.23
N GLY A 168 -4.16 -25.55 4.65
CA GLY A 168 -3.60 -25.04 3.41
C GLY A 168 -4.32 -25.52 2.15
N ALA A 169 -5.39 -26.32 2.27
CA ALA A 169 -6.15 -26.81 1.12
C ALA A 169 -6.79 -25.63 0.36
N ALA A 170 -6.45 -25.51 -0.93
CA ALA A 170 -7.03 -24.49 -1.79
C ALA A 170 -8.40 -24.93 -2.33
N GLY A 171 -9.29 -23.97 -2.56
CA GLY A 171 -10.60 -24.20 -3.14
C GLY A 171 -11.11 -23.03 -3.97
N ALA A 172 -12.25 -23.24 -4.63
CA ALA A 172 -12.96 -22.19 -5.35
C ALA A 172 -13.88 -21.41 -4.39
N ALA A 173 -14.17 -20.15 -4.72
CA ALA A 173 -15.20 -19.39 -4.02
C ALA A 173 -16.54 -20.15 -4.03
N PRO A 174 -17.28 -20.15 -2.91
CA PRO A 174 -18.65 -20.65 -2.89
C PRO A 174 -19.52 -19.92 -3.90
N ALA A 175 -20.52 -20.60 -4.46
CA ALA A 175 -21.51 -19.94 -5.30
C ALA A 175 -22.22 -18.85 -4.49
N ALA A 176 -22.31 -17.64 -5.04
CA ALA A 176 -23.05 -16.56 -4.40
C ALA A 176 -24.49 -17.03 -4.14
N ALA A 177 -24.90 -17.04 -2.86
CA ALA A 177 -26.26 -17.43 -2.52
C ALA A 177 -27.22 -16.40 -3.13
N ALA A 178 -28.12 -16.84 -4.00
CA ALA A 178 -29.23 -16.01 -4.45
C ALA A 178 -30.12 -15.72 -3.23
N GLY A 179 -29.90 -14.59 -2.58
CA GLY A 179 -30.70 -13.97 -1.51
C GLY A 179 -31.54 -14.90 -0.62
N GLY A 180 -31.09 -15.11 0.62
CA GLY A 180 -31.97 -15.45 1.75
C GLY A 180 -31.99 -16.92 2.19
N ALA A 181 -31.28 -17.18 3.30
CA ALA A 181 -31.40 -18.28 4.27
C ALA A 181 -32.13 -19.59 3.89
N ALA A 182 -31.38 -20.69 3.78
CA ALA A 182 -31.56 -21.91 4.60
C ALA A 182 -30.44 -22.92 4.31
N ALA A 183 -29.97 -23.59 5.36
CA ALA A 183 -28.88 -24.56 5.36
C ALA A 183 -29.11 -25.77 4.44
N ALA A 184 -28.04 -26.24 3.79
CA ALA A 184 -27.87 -27.64 3.42
C ALA A 184 -26.38 -27.99 3.35
N ALA A 185 -26.00 -29.07 4.05
CA ALA A 185 -24.64 -29.60 4.17
C ALA A 185 -24.07 -30.09 2.81
N PRO A 186 -22.75 -30.04 2.57
CA PRO A 186 -22.17 -30.65 1.39
C PRO A 186 -22.01 -32.17 1.59
N ALA A 187 -22.63 -32.93 0.70
CA ALA A 187 -22.29 -34.31 0.41
C ALA A 187 -21.13 -34.38 -0.61
N ALA A 188 -20.39 -35.49 -0.55
CA ALA A 188 -19.07 -35.73 -1.11
C ALA A 188 -18.91 -35.63 -2.65
N ALA A 189 -17.65 -35.40 -3.05
CA ALA A 189 -17.14 -35.24 -4.41
C ALA A 189 -17.12 -36.51 -5.28
N ALA A 190 -17.18 -36.33 -6.61
CA ALA A 190 -16.67 -37.25 -7.64
C ALA A 190 -16.46 -36.52 -9.00
N PRO A 191 -15.59 -37.02 -9.92
CA PRO A 191 -14.63 -36.19 -10.66
C PRO A 191 -14.98 -35.83 -12.12
N ALA A 192 -14.12 -34.97 -12.68
CA ALA A 192 -14.13 -34.37 -14.01
C ALA A 192 -14.05 -35.37 -15.19
N ALA A 193 -14.75 -35.01 -16.28
CA ALA A 193 -14.60 -35.65 -17.59
C ALA A 193 -13.70 -34.81 -18.51
N VAL A 194 -12.68 -35.45 -19.03
CA VAL A 194 -11.79 -34.99 -20.12
C VAL A 194 -12.52 -35.02 -21.46
N VAL A 195 -12.32 -34.00 -22.30
CA VAL A 195 -12.56 -34.09 -23.74
C VAL A 195 -11.35 -33.48 -24.46
N ASP A 196 -10.55 -34.34 -25.06
CA ASP A 196 -9.58 -34.02 -26.10
C ASP A 196 -10.18 -34.39 -27.46
N CYS A 197 -10.00 -33.53 -28.46
CA CYS A 197 -9.92 -33.92 -29.87
C CYS A 197 -9.40 -32.75 -30.72
N GLY A 198 -8.23 -32.95 -31.33
CA GLY A 198 -8.07 -32.66 -32.77
C GLY A 198 -6.94 -31.72 -33.18
N ALA A 199 -5.83 -32.32 -33.61
CA ALA A 199 -4.70 -31.68 -34.27
C ALA A 199 -5.02 -31.09 -35.65
N GLY A 200 -4.26 -30.06 -36.06
CA GLY A 200 -4.33 -29.50 -37.42
C GLY A 200 -3.23 -28.49 -37.77
N ALA A 201 -2.07 -29.03 -38.18
CA ALA A 201 -1.10 -28.53 -39.16
C ALA A 201 -0.45 -27.12 -39.05
N ALA A 202 0.88 -27.14 -39.18
CA ALA A 202 1.81 -26.03 -39.25
C ALA A 202 1.83 -25.31 -40.62
N ALA A 203 2.19 -24.01 -40.60
CA ALA A 203 2.89 -23.34 -41.69
C ALA A 203 3.80 -22.24 -41.11
N ALA A 204 5.05 -22.23 -41.56
CA ALA A 204 6.14 -21.40 -41.04
C ALA A 204 6.43 -20.17 -41.93
N ALA A 205 6.87 -19.10 -41.24
CA ALA A 205 7.84 -18.05 -41.64
C ALA A 205 7.43 -16.97 -42.67
N PRO A 206 8.11 -15.79 -42.71
CA PRO A 206 9.34 -15.40 -41.98
C PRO A 206 9.31 -14.04 -41.23
N ALA A 207 10.38 -13.83 -40.45
CA ALA A 207 10.76 -12.60 -39.77
C ALA A 207 11.14 -11.47 -40.76
N ALA A 208 10.87 -10.22 -40.36
CA ALA A 208 11.35 -9.02 -41.03
C ALA A 208 12.10 -8.12 -40.04
N ALA A 209 13.20 -7.57 -40.54
CA ALA A 209 14.33 -7.00 -39.83
C ALA A 209 14.08 -5.62 -39.18
N ALA A 210 14.86 -5.34 -38.13
CA ALA A 210 15.07 -4.02 -37.58
C ALA A 210 15.82 -3.10 -38.56
N PRO A 211 15.61 -1.77 -38.51
CA PRO A 211 16.61 -0.81 -38.93
C PRO A 211 17.41 -0.29 -37.73
N ALA A 212 18.73 -0.27 -37.87
CA ALA A 212 19.64 0.52 -37.06
C ALA A 212 20.16 1.70 -37.90
N ALA A 213 20.17 2.90 -37.33
CA ALA A 213 20.99 4.10 -37.65
C ALA A 213 20.24 5.34 -37.14
N ALA A 214 20.84 6.39 -36.56
CA ALA A 214 22.23 6.76 -36.30
C ALA A 214 22.23 7.80 -35.16
N ALA A 215 23.34 7.92 -34.42
CA ALA A 215 23.57 9.02 -33.49
C ALA A 215 23.83 10.34 -34.23
N PRO A 216 23.42 11.48 -33.64
CA PRO A 216 24.35 12.61 -33.58
C PRO A 216 24.36 13.36 -32.24
N ALA A 217 25.57 13.79 -31.90
CA ALA A 217 26.00 14.99 -31.16
C ALA A 217 25.41 15.33 -29.77
N ALA A 218 26.33 15.50 -28.82
CA ALA A 218 26.11 15.97 -27.46
C ALA A 218 25.41 17.33 -27.38
N ALA A 219 24.30 17.37 -26.64
CA ALA A 219 23.72 18.58 -26.04
C ALA A 219 23.02 18.17 -24.74
N ALA A 220 23.26 18.95 -23.67
CA ALA A 220 22.71 18.98 -22.31
C ALA A 220 21.80 17.81 -21.84
N GLY A 221 22.15 17.24 -20.68
CA GLY A 221 21.45 16.15 -20.00
C GLY A 221 19.92 16.27 -20.11
N ALA A 222 19.32 15.31 -20.81
CA ALA A 222 17.91 15.31 -21.09
C ALA A 222 17.16 14.90 -19.82
N ALA A 223 16.33 15.79 -19.30
CA ALA A 223 15.24 15.40 -18.42
C ALA A 223 14.34 14.35 -19.11
N GLY A 224 13.72 13.47 -18.32
CA GLY A 224 12.80 12.46 -18.86
C GLY A 224 11.55 13.08 -19.48
N ALA A 225 10.76 12.26 -20.19
CA ALA A 225 9.55 12.72 -20.84
C ALA A 225 8.59 13.37 -19.83
N VAL A 226 7.85 14.40 -20.24
CA VAL A 226 6.78 14.96 -19.41
C VAL A 226 5.50 14.17 -19.67
N VAL A 227 4.93 13.58 -18.63
CA VAL A 227 3.67 12.80 -18.68
C VAL A 227 2.67 13.47 -17.74
N ASN A 228 1.48 13.81 -18.24
CA ASN A 228 0.43 14.52 -17.48
C ASN A 228 0.93 15.82 -16.80
N GLY A 229 1.92 16.50 -17.39
CA GLY A 229 2.49 17.73 -16.83
C GLY A 229 3.57 17.51 -15.76
N VAL A 230 3.90 16.25 -15.42
CA VAL A 230 4.97 15.89 -14.48
C VAL A 230 6.18 15.37 -15.25
N GLN A 231 7.36 15.91 -14.95
CA GLN A 231 8.61 15.45 -15.55
C GLN A 231 8.97 14.07 -15.00
N GLN A 232 9.13 13.09 -15.88
CA GLN A 232 9.46 11.73 -15.49
C GLN A 232 10.96 11.54 -15.29
N SER A 233 11.32 10.53 -14.50
CA SER A 233 12.71 10.10 -14.36
C SER A 233 13.23 9.52 -15.67
N THR A 234 14.51 9.74 -15.97
CA THR A 234 15.21 9.02 -17.04
C THR A 234 15.58 7.59 -16.68
N ILE A 235 15.47 7.22 -15.40
CA ILE A 235 15.77 5.86 -14.94
C ILE A 235 14.50 5.03 -15.07
N ALA A 236 14.55 4.00 -15.92
CA ALA A 236 13.41 3.12 -16.17
C ALA A 236 12.94 2.44 -14.88
N GLY A 237 11.62 2.45 -14.65
CA GLY A 237 10.99 1.85 -13.48
C GLY A 237 10.94 2.75 -12.24
N LEU A 238 11.58 3.92 -12.25
CA LEU A 238 11.38 4.94 -11.22
C LEU A 238 10.18 5.81 -11.61
N ASP A 239 9.06 5.58 -10.94
CA ASP A 239 7.86 6.38 -11.06
C ASP A 239 7.67 7.18 -9.76
N PHE A 240 7.88 8.49 -9.83
CA PHE A 240 7.72 9.38 -8.68
C PHE A 240 6.28 9.91 -8.52
N GLY A 241 5.36 9.36 -9.32
CA GLY A 241 3.94 9.68 -9.35
C GLY A 241 3.69 11.13 -9.73
N LEU A 242 3.04 11.87 -8.84
CA LEU A 242 2.63 13.27 -9.03
C LEU A 242 3.76 14.28 -8.83
N CYS A 243 4.91 13.85 -8.30
CA CYS A 243 5.99 14.74 -7.91
C CYS A 243 7.25 14.58 -8.76
N VAL A 244 8.03 15.65 -8.83
CA VAL A 244 9.38 15.66 -9.38
C VAL A 244 10.36 15.85 -8.19
N PRO A 245 11.01 14.81 -7.65
CA PRO A 245 11.77 14.88 -6.39
C PRO A 245 13.13 15.59 -6.52
N THR A 246 13.18 16.73 -7.19
CA THR A 246 14.38 17.50 -7.42
C THR A 246 14.62 18.54 -6.34
N VAL A 247 15.89 18.89 -6.17
CA VAL A 247 16.38 19.85 -5.18
C VAL A 247 17.06 21.01 -5.89
N LYS A 248 16.86 22.22 -5.37
CA LYS A 248 17.59 23.43 -5.76
C LYS A 248 18.57 23.84 -4.67
N PHE A 249 19.59 24.62 -5.05
CA PHE A 249 20.59 25.16 -4.14
C PHE A 249 20.86 26.62 -4.48
N GLU A 250 20.21 27.51 -3.72
CA GLU A 250 20.10 28.93 -4.06
C GLU A 250 20.49 29.82 -2.88
N PRO A 251 21.08 31.00 -3.15
CA PRO A 251 21.37 31.98 -2.11
C PRO A 251 20.17 32.84 -1.76
N GLY A 252 20.15 33.38 -0.54
CA GLY A 252 19.24 34.47 -0.18
C GLY A 252 17.78 34.07 0.01
N LEU A 253 17.46 32.77 0.04
CA LEU A 253 16.10 32.29 0.29
C LEU A 253 15.61 32.71 1.68
N ASN A 254 14.31 33.02 1.79
CA ASN A 254 13.64 33.46 3.01
C ASN A 254 14.35 34.60 3.77
N GLY A 255 14.88 35.56 3.02
CA GLY A 255 15.51 36.77 3.58
C GLY A 255 16.91 36.52 4.16
N ARG A 256 17.53 35.38 3.84
CA ARG A 256 18.96 35.14 4.09
C ARG A 256 19.81 36.08 3.23
N LYS A 257 21.10 36.15 3.53
CA LYS A 257 22.05 36.94 2.75
C LYS A 257 22.21 36.34 1.36
N ASP A 258 22.47 37.18 0.36
CA ASP A 258 22.79 36.78 -1.02
C ASP A 258 24.05 35.89 -1.15
N THR A 259 24.80 35.73 -0.07
CA THR A 259 25.97 34.84 0.00
C THR A 259 25.68 33.53 0.75
N GLU A 260 24.47 33.35 1.28
CA GLU A 260 24.08 32.20 2.10
C GLU A 260 23.15 31.28 1.33
N PHE A 261 23.72 30.15 0.88
CA PHE A 261 23.03 29.17 0.07
C PHE A 261 22.38 28.07 0.91
N THR A 262 21.18 27.68 0.49
CA THR A 262 20.34 26.67 1.16
C THR A 262 19.74 25.71 0.15
N PHE A 263 19.42 24.50 0.62
CA PHE A 263 18.66 23.52 -0.15
C PHE A 263 17.16 23.73 0.02
N GLN A 264 16.40 23.46 -1.03
CA GLN A 264 14.93 23.38 -0.96
C GLN A 264 14.43 22.42 -2.05
N ALA A 265 13.29 21.77 -1.82
CA ALA A 265 12.62 21.02 -2.88
C ALA A 265 12.12 21.98 -3.97
N ILE A 266 12.25 21.60 -5.24
CA ILE A 266 11.74 22.40 -6.36
C ILE A 266 10.24 22.14 -6.54
N ASP A 267 9.82 20.88 -6.38
CA ASP A 267 8.43 20.48 -6.61
C ASP A 267 7.45 21.16 -5.65
N PRO A 268 6.42 21.87 -6.17
CA PRO A 268 5.49 22.61 -5.33
C PRO A 268 4.68 21.74 -4.37
N ILE A 269 4.39 20.48 -4.72
CA ILE A 269 3.63 19.56 -3.85
C ILE A 269 4.53 19.15 -2.68
N VAL A 270 5.79 18.79 -2.97
CA VAL A 270 6.77 18.39 -1.94
C VAL A 270 7.12 19.56 -1.00
N ASN A 271 7.21 20.77 -1.56
CA ASN A 271 7.66 21.96 -0.86
C ASN A 271 6.60 22.57 0.08
N LYS A 272 5.32 22.19 -0.04
CA LYS A 272 4.24 22.70 0.84
C LYS A 272 4.54 22.48 2.31
N GLY A 273 4.54 23.56 3.10
CA GLY A 273 4.62 23.50 4.56
C GLY A 273 6.02 23.29 5.16
N GLN A 274 7.09 23.34 4.35
CA GLN A 274 8.48 23.35 4.84
C GLN A 274 9.28 24.46 4.16
N GLN A 275 10.23 25.05 4.90
CA GLN A 275 11.14 26.08 4.42
C GLN A 275 12.45 25.48 3.89
N GLU A 276 13.32 26.31 3.32
CA GLU A 276 14.69 25.96 2.95
C GLU A 276 15.52 25.52 4.17
N ALA A 277 16.54 24.69 3.94
CA ALA A 277 17.45 24.26 5.00
C ALA A 277 18.93 24.36 4.59
N LEU A 278 19.77 24.69 5.57
CA LEU A 278 21.23 24.64 5.42
C LEU A 278 21.75 23.19 5.42
N ASN A 279 21.04 22.27 6.07
CA ASN A 279 21.42 20.86 6.10
C ASN A 279 20.67 20.09 4.99
N PRO A 280 21.38 19.54 3.99
CA PRO A 280 20.76 18.81 2.87
C PRO A 280 19.92 17.62 3.35
N ALA A 281 20.32 16.93 4.41
CA ALA A 281 19.62 15.77 4.93
C ALA A 281 18.17 16.09 5.35
N ILE A 282 17.88 17.33 5.80
CA ILE A 282 16.52 17.74 6.16
C ILE A 282 15.63 17.78 4.92
N ILE A 283 16.15 18.34 3.81
CA ILE A 283 15.41 18.44 2.55
C ILE A 283 15.28 17.07 1.88
N PHE A 284 16.33 16.24 1.90
CA PHE A 284 16.29 14.89 1.35
C PHE A 284 15.28 14.00 2.08
N ASN A 285 15.27 14.02 3.42
CA ASN A 285 14.25 13.34 4.22
C ASN A 285 12.85 13.84 3.83
N ARG A 286 12.65 15.15 3.75
CA ARG A 286 11.36 15.72 3.37
C ARG A 286 10.91 15.24 1.99
N ILE A 287 11.78 15.27 0.98
CA ILE A 287 11.46 14.82 -0.37
C ILE A 287 11.02 13.35 -0.34
N CYS A 288 11.81 12.45 0.27
CA CYS A 288 11.46 11.03 0.34
C CYS A 288 10.20 10.76 1.17
N ASP A 289 9.98 11.51 2.25
CA ASP A 289 8.74 11.41 3.03
C ASP A 289 7.52 11.80 2.18
N GLN A 290 7.62 12.87 1.38
CA GLN A 290 6.51 13.27 0.50
C GLN A 290 6.24 12.27 -0.62
N LEU A 291 7.27 11.55 -1.10
CA LEU A 291 7.09 10.48 -2.07
C LEU A 291 6.11 9.39 -1.60
N GLY A 292 6.13 9.09 -0.29
CA GLY A 292 5.20 8.15 0.34
C GLY A 292 3.83 8.72 0.71
N ASN A 293 3.71 10.04 0.87
CA ASN A 293 2.54 10.66 1.48
C ASN A 293 1.62 11.37 0.49
N VAL A 294 2.17 12.06 -0.51
CA VAL A 294 1.40 12.98 -1.39
C VAL A 294 1.74 12.83 -2.86
N CYS A 295 2.81 12.09 -3.20
CA CYS A 295 3.28 11.96 -4.57
C CYS A 295 2.87 10.66 -5.23
N GLU A 296 2.33 9.67 -4.50
CA GLU A 296 1.96 8.37 -5.06
C GLU A 296 3.13 7.66 -5.79
N ALA A 297 4.36 7.84 -5.31
CA ALA A 297 5.54 7.24 -5.95
C ALA A 297 5.51 5.70 -5.85
N SER A 298 6.12 5.03 -6.82
CA SER A 298 6.36 3.59 -6.77
C SER A 298 7.38 3.22 -5.69
N ASP A 299 7.36 1.97 -5.25
CA ASP A 299 8.32 1.52 -4.23
C ASP A 299 9.76 1.53 -4.73
N ALA A 300 9.97 1.30 -6.03
CA ALA A 300 11.28 1.46 -6.67
C ALA A 300 11.76 2.91 -6.57
N ALA A 301 10.88 3.89 -6.79
CA ALA A 301 11.18 5.31 -6.66
C ALA A 301 11.43 5.74 -5.20
N LYS A 302 10.63 5.25 -4.23
CA LYS A 302 10.87 5.49 -2.80
C LYS A 302 12.20 4.89 -2.34
N ALA A 303 12.50 3.65 -2.74
CA ALA A 303 13.77 3.00 -2.42
C ALA A 303 14.95 3.73 -3.07
N ALA A 304 14.80 4.20 -4.32
CA ALA A 304 15.82 5.03 -4.97
C ALA A 304 16.04 6.36 -4.23
N CYS A 305 14.98 6.98 -3.72
CA CYS A 305 15.08 8.20 -2.89
C CYS A 305 15.79 7.94 -1.56
N GLU A 306 15.41 6.89 -0.84
CA GLU A 306 16.05 6.51 0.42
C GLU A 306 17.53 6.15 0.22
N GLN A 307 17.86 5.50 -0.90
CA GLN A 307 19.24 5.21 -1.28
C GLN A 307 20.01 6.49 -1.59
N ALA A 308 19.46 7.40 -2.41
CA ALA A 308 20.08 8.69 -2.70
C ALA A 308 20.30 9.52 -1.42
N LYS A 309 19.35 9.46 -0.49
CA LYS A 309 19.47 10.08 0.82
C LYS A 309 20.61 9.47 1.63
N ALA A 310 20.71 8.14 1.69
CA ALA A 310 21.80 7.47 2.39
C ALA A 310 23.17 7.84 1.80
N ASP A 311 23.28 7.92 0.48
CA ASP A 311 24.52 8.20 -0.23
C ASP A 311 24.97 9.67 -0.09
N LEU A 312 24.02 10.61 -0.05
CA LEU A 312 24.29 12.04 -0.22
C LEU A 312 24.09 12.88 1.05
N SER A 313 23.45 12.38 2.10
CA SER A 313 23.19 13.17 3.32
C SER A 313 24.44 13.68 4.04
N GLY A 314 25.61 13.05 3.80
CA GLY A 314 26.90 13.46 4.34
C GLY A 314 27.75 14.35 3.42
N GLY A 315 27.23 14.74 2.25
CA GLY A 315 27.98 15.52 1.27
C GLY A 315 28.20 16.98 1.65
N ASP A 316 29.13 17.63 0.94
CA ASP A 316 29.40 19.06 1.10
C ASP A 316 28.20 19.91 0.68
N ARG A 317 27.90 20.97 1.44
CA ARG A 317 26.81 21.92 1.13
C ARG A 317 27.18 22.81 -0.07
N ASN A 318 27.00 22.28 -1.27
CA ASN A 318 27.31 22.96 -2.53
C ASN A 318 26.37 22.54 -3.66
N ALA A 319 26.50 23.21 -4.81
CA ALA A 319 25.75 22.92 -6.03
C ALA A 319 25.94 21.48 -6.52
N ALA A 320 27.16 20.93 -6.41
CA ALA A 320 27.46 19.57 -6.86
C ALA A 320 26.65 18.51 -6.08
N LEU A 321 26.32 18.77 -4.81
CA LEU A 321 25.45 17.88 -4.03
C LEU A 321 24.00 17.91 -4.52
N ALA A 322 23.48 19.08 -4.90
CA ALA A 322 22.16 19.19 -5.51
C ALA A 322 22.10 18.49 -6.87
N ASP A 323 23.12 18.68 -7.70
CA ASP A 323 23.25 18.01 -8.99
C ASP A 323 23.36 16.49 -8.83
N ALA A 324 24.12 16.02 -7.84
CA ALA A 324 24.26 14.59 -7.54
C ALA A 324 22.91 13.97 -7.14
N TRP A 325 22.14 14.65 -6.28
CA TRP A 325 20.80 14.22 -5.90
C TRP A 325 19.87 14.13 -7.13
N ASN A 326 19.78 15.20 -7.90
CA ASN A 326 18.93 15.26 -9.10
C ASN A 326 19.33 14.18 -10.11
N THR A 327 20.63 14.01 -10.34
CA THR A 327 21.15 12.98 -11.25
C THR A 327 20.84 11.57 -10.77
N GLN A 328 21.03 11.27 -9.48
CA GLN A 328 20.81 9.94 -8.92
C GLN A 328 19.34 9.49 -9.01
N LEU A 329 18.39 10.43 -8.99
CA LEU A 329 16.97 10.16 -9.19
C LEU A 329 16.52 10.23 -10.67
N GLY A 330 17.45 10.45 -11.60
CA GLY A 330 17.20 10.45 -13.03
C GLY A 330 16.77 11.79 -13.62
N PHE A 331 17.10 12.89 -12.95
CA PHE A 331 16.81 14.27 -13.36
C PHE A 331 18.11 15.08 -13.59
N ALA A 332 19.10 14.44 -14.22
CA ALA A 332 20.35 15.10 -14.58
C ALA A 332 20.09 16.36 -15.42
N GLY A 333 20.81 17.44 -15.12
CA GLY A 333 20.64 18.72 -15.82
C GLY A 333 19.47 19.57 -15.33
N THR A 334 18.83 19.21 -14.21
CA THR A 334 17.86 20.08 -13.52
C THR A 334 18.50 21.44 -13.22
N ASP A 335 17.79 22.52 -13.52
CA ASP A 335 18.18 23.86 -13.07
C ASP A 335 18.06 23.92 -11.54
N ILE A 336 19.20 24.03 -10.86
CA ILE A 336 19.28 24.13 -9.40
C ILE A 336 19.13 25.57 -8.89
N ASN A 337 18.95 26.54 -9.78
CA ASN A 337 18.62 27.93 -9.46
C ASN A 337 17.45 28.46 -10.32
N PRO A 338 16.28 27.77 -10.33
CA PRO A 338 15.16 28.13 -11.19
C PRO A 338 14.59 29.52 -10.87
N ASP A 339 14.78 30.00 -9.63
CA ASP A 339 14.33 31.32 -9.22
C ASP A 339 15.31 32.44 -9.61
N ASN A 340 16.45 32.10 -10.22
CA ASN A 340 17.53 33.01 -10.58
C ASN A 340 18.00 33.86 -9.39
N ALA A 341 18.06 33.24 -8.21
CA ALA A 341 18.52 33.84 -6.98
C ALA A 341 20.04 34.14 -7.02
N PRO A 342 20.51 35.22 -6.35
CA PRO A 342 19.74 36.08 -5.46
C PRO A 342 18.89 37.10 -6.24
N GLN A 343 17.63 37.26 -5.83
CA GLN A 343 16.76 38.35 -6.29
C GLN A 343 16.19 39.09 -5.09
N ALA A 344 16.10 40.42 -5.20
CA ALA A 344 15.50 41.24 -4.15
C ALA A 344 14.02 40.88 -3.96
N GLY A 345 13.66 40.40 -2.76
CA GLY A 345 12.27 40.10 -2.39
C GLY A 345 11.76 38.71 -2.76
N LEU A 346 12.64 37.77 -3.11
CA LEU A 346 12.26 36.39 -3.38
C LEU A 346 11.79 35.70 -2.07
N ILE A 347 10.49 35.48 -1.94
CA ILE A 347 9.88 34.78 -0.79
C ILE A 347 9.69 33.31 -1.18
N GLY A 348 10.25 32.39 -0.38
CA GLY A 348 10.26 30.95 -0.63
C GLY A 348 8.87 30.35 -0.60
N HIS A 349 8.27 30.26 -1.79
CA HIS A 349 7.13 29.45 -2.25
C HIS A 349 6.24 28.85 -1.14
N SER A 350 5.04 29.44 -0.96
CA SER A 350 3.94 28.94 -0.12
C SER A 350 3.25 27.71 -0.69
#